data_AF-A0A512H644-F1
#
_entry.id   AF-A0A512H644-F1
#
_cell.length_a   1.000
_cell.length_b   1.000
_cell.length_c   1.000
_cell.angle_alpha   90.00
_cell.angle_beta   90.00
_cell.angle_gamma   90.00
#
_symmetry.space_group_name_H-M   'P 1'
#
loop_
_entity.id
_entity.type
_entity.pdbx_description
1 polymer ?
#
loop_
_entity_poly.entity_id
_entity_poly.type
_entity_poly.pdbx_seq_one_letter_code
_entity_poly.pdbx_strand_id
1 'polypeptide(L)'
;MDTAKDRSLADLAPTPVDVTELAALGLNVVAYVRDLDPATEPALPGMQPGGFAIHAANGQRIGWAPSRDLAVQAIRQHEMEPVAIH
;
A
#
# COMPACT_ATOMS: atom_id res chain seq x y z
N MET A 1 -45.96 -9.71 9.75
CA MET A 1 -45.40 -11.00 10.23
C MET A 1 -43.93 -10.95 9.86
N ASP A 2 -43.18 -10.30 10.73
CA ASP A 2 -41.80 -9.89 10.57
C ASP A 2 -40.88 -11.02 11.02
N THR A 3 -40.26 -11.71 10.08
CA THR A 3 -39.12 -12.58 10.38
C THR A 3 -37.85 -11.78 10.17
N ALA A 4 -37.58 -10.85 11.10
CA ALA A 4 -36.27 -10.25 11.26
C ALA A 4 -35.34 -11.34 11.78
N LYS A 5 -34.60 -11.95 10.84
CA LYS A 5 -33.58 -12.97 11.09
C LYS A 5 -32.50 -12.35 11.98
N ASP A 6 -32.54 -12.77 13.23
CA ASP A 6 -31.55 -12.59 14.29
C ASP A 6 -30.11 -12.70 13.74
N ARG A 7 -29.49 -11.56 13.41
CA ARG A 7 -28.03 -11.49 13.19
C ARG A 7 -27.41 -11.56 14.58
N SER A 8 -27.02 -12.77 14.94
CA SER A 8 -26.28 -13.10 16.16
C SER A 8 -25.19 -12.06 16.44
N LEU A 9 -25.18 -11.51 17.65
CA LEU A 9 -24.13 -10.60 18.13
C LEU A 9 -22.72 -11.25 18.13
N ALA A 10 -22.64 -12.57 17.97
CA ALA A 10 -21.37 -13.29 17.85
C ALA A 10 -20.66 -13.06 16.51
N ASP A 11 -21.37 -12.66 15.44
CA ASP A 11 -20.78 -12.28 14.15
C ASP A 11 -20.12 -10.88 14.18
N LEU A 12 -20.21 -10.16 15.30
CA LEU A 12 -19.60 -8.84 15.51
C LEU A 12 -18.31 -8.90 16.33
N ALA A 13 -17.89 -10.08 16.79
CA ALA A 13 -16.59 -10.21 17.46
C ALA A 13 -15.47 -10.01 16.43
N PRO A 14 -14.52 -9.08 16.65
CA PRO A 14 -13.38 -8.93 15.76
C PRO A 14 -12.64 -10.27 15.71
N THR A 15 -12.44 -10.79 14.51
CA THR A 15 -11.61 -11.99 14.30
C THR A 15 -10.22 -11.70 14.84
N PRO A 16 -9.72 -12.48 15.82
CA PRO A 16 -8.37 -12.26 16.35
C PRO A 16 -7.36 -12.51 15.23
N VAL A 17 -6.59 -11.48 14.90
CA VAL A 17 -5.46 -11.56 13.96
C VAL A 17 -4.21 -11.98 14.71
N ASP A 18 -3.35 -12.77 14.07
CA ASP A 18 -2.04 -13.11 14.64
C ASP A 18 -1.03 -11.95 14.45
N VAL A 19 0.13 -12.05 15.11
CA VAL A 19 1.16 -11.01 15.08
C VAL A 19 1.74 -10.80 13.68
N THR A 20 1.82 -11.85 12.86
CA THR A 20 2.35 -11.77 11.49
C THR A 20 1.34 -11.08 10.58
N GLU A 21 0.07 -11.41 10.71
CA GLU A 21 -1.03 -10.75 10.01
C GLU A 21 -1.11 -9.27 10.41
N LEU A 22 -1.02 -8.97 11.71
CA LEU A 22 -0.97 -7.59 12.19
C LEU A 22 0.26 -6.84 11.64
N ALA A 23 1.42 -7.47 11.60
CA ALA A 23 2.62 -6.88 11.00
C ALA A 23 2.43 -6.60 9.51
N ALA A 24 1.78 -7.51 8.77
CA ALA A 24 1.44 -7.33 7.36
C ALA A 24 0.47 -6.16 7.14
N LEU A 25 -0.50 -5.97 8.03
CA LEU A 25 -1.38 -4.79 8.01
C LEU A 25 -0.57 -3.49 8.20
N GLY A 26 0.44 -3.50 9.08
CA GLY A 26 1.33 -2.35 9.32
C GLY A 26 2.24 -1.98 8.13
N LEU A 27 2.50 -2.91 7.20
CA LEU A 27 3.32 -2.63 6.00
C LEU A 27 2.67 -1.60 5.08
N ASN A 28 1.35 -1.46 5.12
CA ASN A 28 0.58 -0.52 4.31
C ASN A 28 0.38 0.85 4.99
N VAL A 29 1.20 1.17 6.00
CA VAL A 29 1.13 2.47 6.70
C VAL A 29 2.21 3.44 6.21
N VAL A 30 3.32 2.94 5.66
CA VAL A 30 4.42 3.77 5.17
C VAL A 30 4.91 3.29 3.80
N ALA A 31 5.34 4.24 2.98
CA ALA A 31 5.94 3.97 1.69
C ALA A 31 7.08 4.95 1.42
N TYR A 32 8.00 4.55 0.56
CA TYR A 32 9.11 5.38 0.12
C TYR A 32 9.17 5.46 -1.41
N VAL A 33 9.90 6.46 -1.89
CA VAL A 33 10.04 6.76 -3.32
C VAL A 33 11.50 6.62 -3.71
N ARG A 34 11.75 5.92 -4.83
CA ARG A 34 13.07 5.82 -5.47
C ARG A 34 12.99 6.14 -6.96
N ASP A 35 14.11 6.51 -7.55
CA ASP A 35 14.22 6.59 -9.01
C ASP A 35 13.95 5.22 -9.62
N LEU A 36 13.17 5.22 -10.71
CA LEU A 36 12.92 4.02 -11.48
C LEU A 36 14.22 3.61 -12.20
N ASP A 37 14.83 2.53 -11.73
CA ASP A 37 15.98 1.92 -12.40
C ASP A 37 15.53 0.70 -13.24
N PRO A 38 15.53 0.80 -14.58
CA PRO A 38 15.09 -0.26 -15.46
C PRO A 38 15.98 -1.52 -15.42
N ALA A 39 17.20 -1.43 -14.89
CA ALA A 39 18.06 -2.59 -14.69
C ALA A 39 17.65 -3.43 -13.48
N THR A 40 17.11 -2.77 -12.44
CA THR A 40 16.69 -3.46 -11.21
C THR A 40 15.21 -3.79 -11.19
N GLU A 41 14.40 -3.00 -11.91
CA GLU A 41 12.96 -3.16 -11.85
C GLU A 41 12.31 -2.99 -13.24
N PRO A 42 11.67 -4.04 -13.78
CA PRO A 42 11.10 -4.00 -15.12
C PRO A 42 9.99 -2.95 -15.24
N ALA A 43 9.89 -2.34 -16.42
CA ALA A 43 8.83 -1.40 -16.71
C ALA A 43 7.47 -2.12 -16.77
N LEU A 44 6.45 -1.49 -16.20
CA LEU A 44 5.06 -1.96 -16.31
C LEU A 44 4.42 -1.41 -17.59
N PRO A 45 3.37 -2.05 -18.15
CA PRO A 45 2.65 -1.51 -19.31
C PRO A 45 2.17 -0.07 -19.06
N GLY A 46 2.48 0.84 -20.00
CA GLY A 46 2.11 2.26 -19.89
C GLY A 46 3.05 3.12 -19.01
N MET A 47 4.06 2.53 -18.38
CA MET A 47 5.09 3.25 -17.63
C MET A 47 6.10 3.89 -18.59
N GLN A 48 6.41 5.16 -18.36
CA GLN A 48 7.44 5.87 -19.12
C GLN A 48 8.79 5.83 -18.39
N PRO A 49 9.91 5.79 -19.12
CA PRO A 49 11.24 5.94 -18.51
C PRO A 49 11.35 7.25 -17.75
N GLY A 50 12.17 7.27 -16.69
CA GLY A 50 12.49 8.51 -15.95
C GLY A 50 11.44 8.95 -14.93
N GLY A 51 10.53 8.07 -14.51
CA GLY A 51 9.66 8.33 -13.36
C GLY A 51 10.20 7.74 -12.05
N PHE A 52 9.33 7.69 -11.04
CA PHE A 52 9.66 7.32 -9.68
C PHE A 52 8.83 6.11 -9.26
N ALA A 53 9.48 5.08 -8.71
CA ALA A 53 8.81 3.91 -8.16
C ALA A 53 8.40 4.17 -6.71
N ILE A 54 7.19 3.73 -6.34
CA ILE A 54 6.65 3.77 -4.98
C ILE A 54 6.74 2.37 -4.40
N HIS A 55 7.42 2.25 -3.27
CA HIS A 55 7.68 0.99 -2.58
C HIS A 55 7.06 1.01 -1.18
N ALA A 56 6.40 -0.09 -0.81
CA ALA A 56 5.95 -0.31 0.56
C ALA A 56 7.15 -0.54 1.50
N ALA A 57 6.90 -0.55 2.81
CA ALA A 57 7.94 -0.74 3.84
C ALA A 57 8.78 -2.02 3.66
N ASN A 58 8.22 -3.07 3.05
CA ASN A 58 8.89 -4.33 2.76
C ASN A 58 9.72 -4.32 1.46
N GLY A 59 9.76 -3.20 0.74
CA GLY A 59 10.45 -3.06 -0.55
C GLY A 59 9.67 -3.56 -1.75
N GLN A 60 8.45 -4.06 -1.57
CA GLN A 60 7.59 -4.38 -2.70
C GLN A 60 7.17 -3.10 -3.41
N ARG A 61 7.32 -3.08 -4.74
CA ARG A 61 6.75 -2.00 -5.56
C ARG A 61 5.23 -2.08 -5.55
N ILE A 62 4.61 -0.97 -5.17
CA ILE A 62 3.15 -0.80 -5.12
C ILE A 62 2.63 0.24 -6.12
N GLY A 63 3.52 1.02 -6.74
CA GLY A 63 3.13 2.01 -7.73
C GLY A 63 4.28 2.71 -8.42
N TRP A 64 3.92 3.69 -9.26
CA TRP A 64 4.85 4.56 -9.97
C TRP A 64 4.18 5.90 -10.28
N ALA A 65 4.97 6.95 -10.37
CA ALA A 65 4.52 8.25 -10.84
C ALA A 65 5.57 8.92 -11.73
N PRO A 66 5.17 9.82 -12.66
CA PRO A 66 6.12 10.49 -13.54
C PRO A 66 6.96 11.57 -12.84
N SER A 67 6.61 11.95 -11.61
CA SER A 67 7.41 12.87 -10.79
C SER A 67 7.39 12.47 -9.32
N ARG A 68 8.40 12.91 -8.57
CA ARG A 68 8.52 12.64 -7.13
C ARG A 68 7.35 13.19 -6.34
N ASP A 69 6.90 14.40 -6.68
CA ASP A 69 5.77 15.04 -6.00
C ASP A 69 4.47 14.26 -6.22
N LEU A 70 4.23 13.78 -7.45
CA LEU A 70 3.07 12.92 -7.73
C LEU A 70 3.17 11.58 -7.01
N ALA A 71 4.37 11.01 -6.88
CA ALA A 71 4.59 9.80 -6.09
C ALA A 71 4.22 10.02 -4.61
N VAL A 72 4.64 11.14 -4.03
CA VAL A 72 4.31 11.52 -2.65
C VAL A 72 2.80 11.75 -2.48
N GLN A 73 2.14 12.40 -3.44
CA GLN A 73 0.69 12.57 -3.41
C GLN A 73 -0.03 11.23 -3.51
N ALA A 74 0.42 10.32 -4.39
CA ALA A 74 -0.15 8.98 -4.50
C ALA A 74 -0.01 8.18 -3.20
N ILE A 75 1.14 8.25 -2.52
CA ILE A 75 1.33 7.65 -1.20
C ILE A 75 0.26 8.15 -0.21
N ARG A 76 0.04 9.47 -0.15
CA ARG A 76 -0.97 10.07 0.73
C ARG A 76 -2.41 9.73 0.33
N GLN A 77 -2.71 9.63 -0.97
CA GLN A 77 -4.02 9.20 -1.48
C GLN A 77 -4.37 7.76 -1.07
N HIS A 78 -3.35 6.93 -0.88
CA HIS A 78 -3.47 5.56 -0.39
C HIS A 78 -3.33 5.48 1.14
N GLU A 79 -3.51 6.59 1.87
CA GLU A 79 -3.49 6.67 3.33
C GLU A 79 -2.18 6.21 3.98
N MET A 80 -1.07 6.24 3.23
CA MET A 80 0.27 5.95 3.71
C MET A 80 1.04 7.24 4.04
N GLU A 81 1.99 7.14 4.96
CA GLU A 81 2.94 8.22 5.23
C GLU A 81 4.20 8.06 4.36
N PRO A 82 4.56 9.08 3.55
CA PRO A 82 5.79 9.09 2.78
C PRO A 82 7.00 9.26 3.70
N VAL A 83 7.94 8.32 3.61
CA VAL A 83 9.21 8.38 4.34
C VAL A 83 10.38 8.53 3.36
N ALA A 84 11.36 9.35 3.74
CA ALA A 84 12.63 9.43 3.02
C ALA A 84 13.56 8.33 3.55
N ILE A 85 14.08 7.51 2.64
CA ILE A 85 15.14 6.56 2.94
C ILE A 85 16.45 7.09 2.33
N HIS A 86 17.56 6.83 3.01
CA HIS A 86 18.91 7.25 2.62
C HIS A 86 19.72 6.01 2.25
#